data_AF-A0A7W4UXX5-F1
#
_entry.id   AF-A0A7W4UXX5-F1
#
_cell.length_a   1.000
_cell.length_b   1.000
_cell.length_c   1.000
_cell.angle_alpha   90.00
_cell.angle_beta   90.00
_cell.angle_gamma   90.00
#
_symmetry.space_group_name_H-M   'P 1'
#
loop_
_entity.id
_entity.type
_entity.pdbx_description
1 polymer ?
#
loop_
_entity_poly.entity_id
_entity_poly.type
_entity_poly.pdbx_seq_one_letter_code
_entity_poly.pdbx_strand_id
1 'polypeptide(L)'
;MARNRPLQRSPRIVAVAVGSCVAVAALSGCSSSVSDLRQSATDARSAVSSAALAMSQQARDRTFLPTTQTALSDAMTQLGSAEESAGAVQPSGGEEVAEQQRTLAAIRRATDAVLAAQRTVATDAASGVPALRVSTKQLTALADRLLKAEGSG
;
A
#
# COMPACT_ATOMS: atom_id res chain seq x y z
N MET A 1 -54.85 -37.30 17.43
CA MET A 1 -54.31 -36.14 18.19
C MET A 1 -53.34 -35.38 17.30
N ALA A 2 -53.56 -34.06 17.21
CA ALA A 2 -52.71 -32.96 16.70
C ALA A 2 -51.85 -33.15 15.43
N ARG A 3 -52.30 -32.49 14.35
CA ARG A 3 -51.55 -32.13 13.14
C ARG A 3 -50.61 -30.95 13.43
N ASN A 4 -49.33 -31.02 13.07
CA ASN A 4 -48.45 -29.84 13.02
C ASN A 4 -48.06 -29.52 11.57
N ARG A 5 -48.41 -28.31 11.14
CA ARG A 5 -48.32 -27.79 9.77
C ARG A 5 -46.91 -27.23 9.49
N PRO A 6 -46.36 -27.38 8.27
CA PRO A 6 -45.15 -26.69 7.86
C PRO A 6 -45.41 -25.18 7.73
N LEU A 7 -44.49 -24.37 8.28
CA LEU A 7 -44.50 -22.92 8.17
C LEU A 7 -44.15 -22.51 6.73
N GLN A 8 -45.20 -22.12 6.00
CA GLN A 8 -45.14 -21.37 4.74
C GLN A 8 -44.40 -20.04 4.99
N ARG A 9 -43.16 -19.92 4.51
CA ARG A 9 -42.50 -18.60 4.36
C ARG A 9 -42.78 -18.07 2.97
N SER A 10 -43.64 -17.05 2.91
CA SER A 10 -44.00 -16.31 1.70
C SER A 10 -42.78 -15.58 1.11
N PRO A 11 -42.62 -15.55 -0.23
CA PRO A 11 -41.67 -14.67 -0.89
C PRO A 11 -42.25 -13.25 -0.91
N ARG A 12 -41.63 -12.33 -0.17
CA ARG A 12 -41.91 -10.90 -0.33
C ARG A 12 -41.20 -10.43 -1.59
N ILE A 13 -42.00 -10.32 -2.66
CA ILE A 13 -41.69 -9.60 -3.88
C ILE A 13 -41.52 -8.13 -3.49
N VAL A 14 -40.27 -7.67 -3.40
CA VAL A 14 -39.94 -6.24 -3.31
C VAL A 14 -39.58 -5.78 -4.71
N ALA A 15 -40.61 -5.43 -5.48
CA ALA A 15 -40.48 -4.65 -6.69
C ALA A 15 -40.30 -3.18 -6.28
N VAL A 16 -39.06 -2.69 -6.30
CA VAL A 16 -38.78 -1.25 -6.19
C VAL A 16 -38.18 -0.81 -7.51
N ALA A 17 -38.94 0.05 -8.18
CA ALA A 17 -38.67 0.83 -9.37
C ALA A 17 -37.18 1.03 -9.69
N VAL A 18 -36.67 0.30 -10.69
CA VAL A 18 -35.46 0.67 -11.43
C VAL A 18 -35.86 1.73 -12.46
N GLY A 19 -36.18 2.92 -11.95
CA GLY A 19 -36.54 4.09 -12.74
C GLY A 19 -35.30 4.95 -12.99
N SER A 20 -34.85 4.94 -14.24
CA SER A 20 -34.25 6.09 -14.95
C SER A 20 -33.26 6.98 -14.18
N CYS A 21 -31.97 6.65 -14.25
CA CYS A 21 -30.87 7.61 -14.18
C CYS A 21 -29.85 7.29 -15.29
N VAL A 22 -30.31 7.39 -16.53
CA VAL A 22 -29.44 7.52 -17.71
C VAL A 22 -29.09 9.01 -17.81
N ALA A 23 -27.88 9.39 -17.37
CA ALA A 23 -27.08 10.58 -17.79
C ALA A 23 -26.08 11.09 -16.72
N VAL A 24 -25.33 10.21 -16.05
CA VAL A 24 -24.12 10.60 -15.27
C VAL A 24 -22.99 9.62 -15.58
N ALA A 25 -22.62 9.49 -16.86
CA ALA A 25 -21.58 8.55 -17.31
C ALA A 25 -20.30 9.23 -17.83
N ALA A 26 -20.20 10.56 -17.76
CA ALA A 26 -19.04 11.28 -18.34
C ALA A 26 -18.11 11.94 -17.30
N LEU A 27 -18.41 11.88 -16.00
CA LEU A 27 -17.55 12.44 -14.93
C LEU A 27 -17.08 11.39 -13.90
N SER A 28 -17.60 10.17 -13.96
CA SER A 28 -17.24 9.09 -13.03
C SER A 28 -15.94 8.36 -13.41
N GLY A 29 -15.28 8.76 -14.51
CA GLY A 29 -14.05 8.13 -15.01
C GLY A 29 -12.75 8.67 -14.39
N CYS A 30 -12.71 9.92 -13.93
CA CYS A 30 -11.49 10.53 -13.37
C CYS A 30 -11.17 10.05 -11.94
N SER A 31 -12.17 9.51 -11.21
CA SER A 31 -11.95 9.09 -9.83
C SER A 31 -11.21 7.75 -9.71
N SER A 32 -11.22 6.90 -10.75
CA SER A 32 -10.66 5.54 -10.68
C SER A 32 -9.13 5.55 -10.77
N SER A 33 -8.56 6.29 -11.72
CA SER A 33 -7.10 6.32 -11.91
C SER A 33 -6.38 6.90 -10.70
N VAL A 34 -6.92 7.97 -10.11
CA VAL A 34 -6.34 8.59 -8.91
C VAL A 34 -6.51 7.69 -7.69
N SER A 35 -7.63 6.96 -7.55
CA SER A 35 -7.78 6.00 -6.45
C SER A 35 -6.78 4.84 -6.54
N ASP A 36 -6.50 4.33 -7.74
CA ASP A 36 -5.56 3.23 -7.95
C ASP A 36 -4.11 3.67 -7.64
N LEU A 37 -3.75 4.90 -8.02
CA LEU A 37 -2.46 5.50 -7.65
C LEU A 37 -2.33 5.70 -6.14
N ARG A 38 -3.39 6.17 -5.46
CA ARG A 38 -3.40 6.33 -3.99
C ARG A 38 -3.30 4.99 -3.27
N GLN A 39 -3.98 3.96 -3.78
CA GLN A 39 -3.88 2.61 -3.25
C GLN A 39 -2.44 2.09 -3.38
N SER A 40 -1.82 2.27 -4.55
CA SER A 40 -0.42 1.87 -4.78
C SER A 40 0.55 2.60 -3.83
N ALA A 41 0.33 3.89 -3.56
CA ALA A 41 1.11 4.65 -2.59
C ALA A 41 0.92 4.12 -1.15
N THR A 42 -0.31 3.76 -0.78
CA THR A 42 -0.66 3.19 0.52
C THR A 42 0.02 1.84 0.74
N ASP A 43 0.04 1.00 -0.29
CA ASP A 43 0.70 -0.31 -0.27
C ASP A 43 2.22 -0.14 -0.12
N ALA A 44 2.83 0.76 -0.90
CA ALA A 44 4.25 1.09 -0.79
C ALA A 44 4.62 1.62 0.60
N ARG A 45 3.79 2.47 1.20
CA ARG A 45 3.97 2.97 2.56
C ARG A 45 3.88 1.86 3.60
N SER A 46 2.93 0.94 3.44
CA SER A 46 2.75 -0.20 4.35
C SER A 46 3.95 -1.14 4.31
N ALA A 47 4.49 -1.39 3.12
CA ALA A 47 5.73 -2.14 2.91
C ALA A 47 6.93 -1.48 3.62
N VAL A 48 7.14 -0.18 3.41
CA VAL A 48 8.22 0.59 4.06
C VAL A 48 8.07 0.61 5.58
N SER A 49 6.84 0.76 6.09
CA SER A 49 6.57 0.78 7.53
C SER A 49 6.88 -0.57 8.18
N SER A 50 6.54 -1.66 7.49
CA SER A 50 6.86 -3.02 7.94
C SER A 50 8.37 -3.27 7.96
N ALA A 51 9.08 -2.85 6.91
CA ALA A 51 10.54 -2.87 6.85
C ALA A 51 11.19 -2.05 7.98
N ALA A 52 10.68 -0.83 8.24
CA ALA A 52 11.16 0.03 9.32
C ALA A 52 10.96 -0.61 10.70
N LEU A 53 9.81 -1.24 10.93
CA LEU A 53 9.52 -1.94 12.18
C LEU A 53 10.48 -3.11 12.38
N ALA A 54 10.69 -3.95 11.35
CA ALA A 54 11.64 -5.06 11.42
C ALA A 54 13.07 -4.57 11.73
N MET A 55 13.54 -3.53 11.04
CA MET A 55 14.83 -2.89 11.30
C MET A 55 14.93 -2.35 12.74
N SER A 56 13.87 -1.73 13.25
CA SER A 56 13.84 -1.21 14.61
C SER A 56 13.91 -2.30 15.67
N GLN A 57 13.30 -3.46 15.41
CA GLN A 57 13.33 -4.62 16.29
C GLN A 57 14.70 -5.29 16.24
N GLN A 58 15.33 -5.37 15.06
CA GLN A 58 16.70 -5.85 14.91
C GLN A 58 17.69 -4.97 15.66
N ALA A 59 17.57 -3.64 15.53
CA ALA A 59 18.43 -2.68 16.22
C ALA A 59 18.32 -2.71 17.75
N ARG A 60 17.32 -3.40 18.28
CA ARG A 60 17.06 -3.60 19.72
C ARG A 60 17.33 -5.05 20.16
N ASP A 61 17.90 -5.88 19.27
CA ASP A 61 18.12 -7.31 19.48
C ASP A 61 16.85 -8.09 19.86
N ARG A 62 15.68 -7.61 19.41
CA ARG A 62 14.36 -8.19 19.69
C ARG A 62 13.86 -9.15 18.60
N THR A 63 14.64 -9.35 17.56
CA THR A 63 14.34 -10.27 16.46
C THR A 63 15.64 -10.85 15.91
N PHE A 64 15.52 -11.93 15.14
CA PHE A 64 16.66 -12.56 14.49
C PHE A 64 16.93 -11.95 13.11
N LEU A 65 18.20 -11.97 12.72
CA LEU A 65 18.67 -11.50 11.42
C LEU A 65 17.85 -12.07 10.23
N PRO A 66 17.56 -13.39 10.16
CA PRO A 66 16.78 -13.95 9.06
C PRO A 66 15.36 -13.37 8.98
N THR A 67 14.71 -13.13 10.13
CA THR A 67 13.38 -12.52 10.17
C THR A 67 13.38 -11.11 9.60
N THR A 68 14.40 -10.32 9.92
CA THR A 68 14.58 -8.98 9.36
C THR A 68 14.84 -9.02 7.86
N GLN A 69 15.67 -9.95 7.39
CA GLN A 69 15.93 -10.15 5.97
C GLN A 69 14.67 -10.54 5.20
N THR A 70 13.86 -11.47 5.73
CA THR A 70 12.56 -11.83 5.15
C THR A 70 11.64 -10.62 5.05
N ALA A 71 11.48 -9.85 6.14
CA ALA A 71 10.62 -8.67 6.13
C ALA A 71 11.07 -7.60 5.11
N LEU A 72 12.39 -7.41 4.92
CA LEU A 72 12.92 -6.51 3.89
C LEU A 72 12.67 -7.04 2.47
N SER A 73 12.81 -8.34 2.25
CA SER A 73 12.52 -8.98 0.96
C SER A 73 11.03 -8.93 0.61
N ASP A 74 10.16 -9.14 1.59
CA ASP A 74 8.71 -9.03 1.43
C ASP A 74 8.33 -7.59 1.08
N ALA A 75 8.93 -6.60 1.76
CA ALA A 75 8.73 -5.19 1.45
C ALA A 75 9.18 -4.84 0.01
N MET A 76 10.31 -5.38 -0.46
CA MET A 76 10.75 -5.20 -1.86
C MET A 76 9.75 -5.80 -2.86
N THR A 77 9.19 -6.96 -2.56
CA THR A 77 8.18 -7.61 -3.41
C THR A 77 6.92 -6.75 -3.50
N GLN A 78 6.42 -6.27 -2.35
CA GLN A 78 5.25 -5.39 -2.28
C GLN A 78 5.48 -4.06 -3.02
N LEU A 79 6.68 -3.46 -2.88
CA LEU A 79 7.05 -2.25 -3.60
C LEU A 79 7.09 -2.48 -5.12
N GLY A 80 7.58 -3.63 -5.57
CA GLY A 80 7.54 -4.01 -6.99
C GLY A 80 6.10 -4.13 -7.52
N SER A 81 5.22 -4.79 -6.77
CA SER A 81 3.79 -4.88 -7.13
C SER A 81 3.10 -3.52 -7.14
N ALA A 82 3.44 -2.62 -6.20
CA ALA A 82 2.93 -1.26 -6.18
C ALA A 82 3.43 -0.42 -7.37
N GLU A 83 4.71 -0.57 -7.77
CA GLU A 83 5.26 0.11 -8.95
C GLU A 83 4.57 -0.38 -10.23
N GLU A 84 4.38 -1.70 -10.38
CA GLU A 84 3.67 -2.29 -11.50
C GLU A 84 2.22 -1.78 -11.58
N SER A 85 1.50 -1.78 -10.45
CA SER A 85 0.13 -1.30 -10.36
C SER A 85 0.02 0.18 -10.74
N ALA A 86 0.91 1.03 -10.19
CA ALA A 86 0.95 2.45 -10.53
C ALA A 86 1.35 2.70 -12.01
N GLY A 87 2.21 1.86 -12.57
CA GLY A 87 2.62 1.92 -13.98
C GLY A 87 1.55 1.46 -14.95
N ALA A 88 0.63 0.58 -14.52
CA ALA A 88 -0.49 0.09 -15.32
C ALA A 88 -1.62 1.12 -15.48
N VAL A 89 -1.70 2.12 -14.59
CA VAL A 89 -2.66 3.22 -14.69
C VAL A 89 -2.44 3.98 -15.99
N GLN A 90 -3.50 4.14 -16.79
CA GLN A 90 -3.48 4.94 -18.02
C GLN A 90 -4.07 6.33 -17.73
N PRO A 91 -3.24 7.36 -17.52
CA PRO A 91 -3.74 8.70 -17.24
C PRO A 91 -4.42 9.31 -18.47
N SER A 92 -5.56 9.95 -18.23
CA SER A 92 -6.40 10.59 -19.25
C SER A 92 -6.10 12.09 -19.42
N GLY A 93 -5.36 12.69 -18.49
CA GLY A 93 -5.03 14.12 -18.50
C GLY A 93 -3.71 14.46 -17.82
N GLY A 94 -3.23 15.69 -18.01
CA GLY A 94 -1.92 16.13 -17.52
C GLY A 94 -1.76 16.08 -15.99
N GLU A 95 -2.84 16.31 -15.25
CA GLU A 95 -2.84 16.20 -13.78
C GLU A 95 -2.65 14.74 -13.32
N GLU A 96 -3.33 13.79 -13.95
CA GLU A 96 -3.18 12.35 -13.67
C GLU A 96 -1.78 11.84 -14.05
N VAL A 97 -1.20 12.34 -15.15
CA VAL A 97 0.20 12.05 -15.52
C VAL A 97 1.15 12.55 -14.44
N ALA A 98 0.95 13.78 -13.95
CA ALA A 98 1.79 14.34 -12.90
C ALA A 98 1.67 13.54 -11.60
N GLU A 99 0.47 13.10 -11.24
CA GLU A 99 0.24 12.29 -10.05
C GLU A 99 0.85 10.88 -10.18
N GLN A 100 0.70 10.23 -11.33
CA GLN A 100 1.37 8.95 -11.62
C GLN A 100 2.89 9.06 -11.46
N GLN A 101 3.49 10.10 -12.04
CA GLN A 101 4.94 10.32 -11.93
C GLN A 101 5.39 10.57 -10.48
N ARG A 102 4.61 11.31 -9.69
CA ARG A 102 4.88 11.53 -8.26
C ARG A 102 4.84 10.21 -7.49
N THR A 103 3.81 9.39 -7.72
CA THR A 103 3.64 8.07 -7.08
C THR A 103 4.81 7.16 -7.43
N LEU A 104 5.15 7.01 -8.72
CA LEU A 104 6.28 6.18 -9.16
C LEU A 104 7.62 6.67 -8.59
N ALA A 105 7.84 7.99 -8.56
CA ALA A 105 9.05 8.55 -7.96
C ALA A 105 9.13 8.27 -6.45
N ALA A 106 7.99 8.28 -5.75
CA ALA A 106 7.93 7.97 -4.33
C ALA A 106 8.19 6.48 -4.06
N ILE A 107 7.62 5.58 -4.87
CA ILE A 107 7.86 4.13 -4.80
C ILE A 107 9.34 3.82 -5.05
N ARG A 108 9.97 4.43 -6.06
CA ARG A 108 11.41 4.23 -6.32
C ARG A 108 12.30 4.64 -5.16
N ARG A 109 12.00 5.79 -4.53
CA ARG A 109 12.72 6.21 -3.32
C ARG A 109 12.53 5.22 -2.16
N ALA A 110 11.37 4.60 -2.06
CA ALA A 110 11.11 3.55 -1.09
C ALA A 110 11.92 2.29 -1.39
N THR A 111 11.95 1.86 -2.65
CA THR A 111 12.79 0.75 -3.12
C THR A 111 14.27 1.00 -2.80
N ASP A 112 14.79 2.18 -3.14
CA ASP A 112 16.18 2.56 -2.84
C ASP A 112 16.49 2.52 -1.34
N ALA A 113 15.56 2.99 -0.50
CA ALA A 113 15.71 2.99 0.96
C ALA A 113 15.70 1.56 1.52
N VAL A 114 14.83 0.68 1.03
CA VAL A 114 14.79 -0.74 1.45
C VAL A 114 16.04 -1.48 0.97
N LEU A 115 16.53 -1.22 -0.24
CA LEU A 115 17.80 -1.76 -0.73
C LEU A 115 18.99 -1.29 0.12
N ALA A 116 19.01 -0.02 0.51
CA ALA A 116 20.03 0.50 1.42
C ALA A 116 19.96 -0.20 2.78
N ALA A 117 18.76 -0.41 3.32
CA ALA A 117 18.55 -1.18 4.55
C ALA A 117 19.03 -2.64 4.43
N GLN A 118 18.74 -3.32 3.31
CA GLN A 118 19.25 -4.67 3.05
C GLN A 118 20.77 -4.72 3.03
N ARG A 119 21.42 -3.75 2.38
CA ARG A 119 22.89 -3.64 2.38
C ARG A 119 23.42 -3.43 3.79
N THR A 120 22.81 -2.53 4.58
CA THR A 120 23.19 -2.33 5.99
C THR A 120 23.05 -3.63 6.78
N VAL A 121 21.96 -4.37 6.62
CA VAL A 121 21.76 -5.64 7.33
C VAL A 121 22.80 -6.69 6.90
N ALA A 122 23.16 -6.73 5.62
CA ALA A 122 24.16 -7.67 5.12
C ALA A 122 25.59 -7.33 5.58
N THR A 123 25.96 -6.04 5.63
CA THR A 123 27.32 -5.60 5.99
C THR A 123 27.53 -5.44 7.49
N ASP A 124 26.49 -5.00 8.21
CA ASP A 124 26.60 -4.45 9.57
C ASP A 124 25.99 -5.36 10.65
N ALA A 125 25.49 -6.54 10.27
CA ALA A 125 25.05 -7.58 11.22
C ALA A 125 26.14 -8.01 12.21
N ALA A 126 27.41 -7.69 11.93
CA ALA A 126 28.54 -7.96 12.82
C ALA A 126 29.09 -6.72 13.57
N SER A 127 28.78 -5.48 13.14
CA SER A 127 29.56 -4.28 13.54
C SER A 127 28.78 -3.10 14.13
N GLY A 128 27.45 -3.03 14.06
CA GLY A 128 26.76 -2.07 14.93
C GLY A 128 25.34 -1.63 14.63
N VAL A 129 24.62 -1.46 15.75
CA VAL A 129 23.34 -0.78 15.93
C VAL A 129 23.23 0.65 15.33
N PRO A 130 24.28 1.49 15.17
CA PRO A 130 24.14 2.87 14.68
C PRO A 130 23.63 3.00 13.23
N ALA A 131 24.15 2.22 12.29
CA ALA A 131 23.72 2.31 10.89
C ALA A 131 22.27 1.82 10.72
N LEU A 132 21.89 0.76 11.44
CA LEU A 132 20.52 0.27 11.53
C LEU A 132 19.54 1.37 11.98
N ARG A 133 19.93 2.19 12.98
CA ARG A 133 19.10 3.33 13.45
C ARG A 133 18.97 4.43 12.40
N VAL A 134 20.02 4.71 11.62
CA VAL A 134 19.95 5.69 10.53
C VAL A 134 19.00 5.20 9.45
N SER A 135 19.15 3.96 8.99
CA SER A 135 18.26 3.36 7.97
C SER A 135 16.81 3.29 8.45
N THR A 136 16.58 2.96 9.74
CA THR A 136 15.23 2.99 10.33
C THR A 136 14.62 4.40 10.28
N LYS A 137 15.37 5.43 10.69
CA LYS A 137 14.89 6.83 10.65
C LYS A 137 14.56 7.28 9.23
N GLN A 138 15.36 6.88 8.23
CA GLN A 138 15.11 7.20 6.83
C GLN A 138 13.82 6.54 6.32
N LEU A 139 13.59 5.26 6.64
CA LEU A 139 12.35 4.56 6.27
C LEU A 139 11.12 5.19 6.93
N THR A 140 11.19 5.52 8.23
CA THR A 140 10.08 6.19 8.93
C THR A 140 9.80 7.57 8.34
N ALA A 141 10.84 8.39 8.10
CA ALA A 141 10.67 9.70 7.50
C ALA A 141 10.09 9.63 6.08
N LEU A 142 10.39 8.56 5.34
CA LEU A 142 9.81 8.33 4.02
C LEU A 142 8.33 7.92 4.12
N ALA A 143 7.98 7.01 5.03
CA ALA A 143 6.60 6.63 5.27
C ALA A 143 5.73 7.84 5.69
N ASP A 144 6.27 8.75 6.50
CA ASP A 144 5.59 9.99 6.90
C ASP A 144 5.40 10.96 5.73
N ARG A 145 6.35 11.02 4.79
CA ARG A 145 6.22 11.84 3.58
C ARG A 145 5.17 11.29 2.64
N LEU A 146 5.07 9.96 2.52
CA LEU A 146 4.02 9.29 1.76
C LEU A 146 2.64 9.61 2.36
N LEU A 147 2.47 9.49 3.68
CA LEU A 147 1.24 9.88 4.38
C LEU A 147 0.82 11.33 4.06
N LYS A 148 1.77 12.26 4.09
CA LYS A 148 1.46 13.68 3.81
C LYS A 148 1.06 13.92 2.37
N ALA A 149 1.67 13.19 1.42
CA ALA A 149 1.30 13.26 0.01
C ALA A 149 -0.13 12.75 -0.22
N GLU A 150 -0.55 11.69 0.48
CA GLU A 150 -1.91 11.14 0.42
C GLU A 150 -2.99 12.12 0.92
N GLY A 151 -2.68 12.95 1.93
CA GLY A 151 -3.65 13.85 2.58
C GLY A 151 -3.80 15.24 1.96
N SER A 152 -3.04 15.57 0.90
CA SER A 152 -2.97 16.94 0.34
C SER A 152 -3.74 17.12 -0.98
N GLY A 153 -4.48 16.10 -1.44
CA GLY A 153 -5.19 16.09 -2.72
C GLY A 153 -6.70 15.94 -2.61
#